data_AF-A0A242CWU2-F1
#
_entry.id   AF-A0A242CWU2-F1
#
_cell.length_a   1.000
_cell.length_b   1.000
_cell.length_c   1.000
_cell.angle_alpha   90.00
_cell.angle_beta   90.00
_cell.angle_gamma   90.00
#
_symmetry.space_group_name_H-M   'P 1'
#
loop_
_entity.id
_entity.type
_entity.pdbx_description
1 polymer ?
#
loop_
_entity_poly.entity_id
_entity_poly.type
_entity_poly.pdbx_seq_one_letter_code
_entity_poly.pdbx_strand_id
1 'polypeptide(L)'
;MSEDKLSKLQSKERELVRKTEQLQAEERQVHRVKEGYVDHFRRSQHFFSDLQEHFRKHEGSRRFEELSIEFRRQSNKLMEGFEAGSQALKKERRQHEDALDDVLRSKQRLRQKEKESDQ
;
A
#
# COMPACT_ATOMS: atom_id res chain seq x y z
N MET A 1 -5.52 -18.78 -36.03
CA MET A 1 -5.41 -17.37 -35.60
C MET A 1 -5.97 -17.11 -34.20
N SER A 2 -6.96 -17.86 -33.70
CA SER A 2 -7.52 -17.66 -32.36
C SER A 2 -6.65 -18.27 -31.24
N GLU A 3 -5.97 -19.40 -31.48
CA GLU A 3 -5.04 -20.02 -30.50
C GLU A 3 -3.89 -19.09 -30.08
N ASP A 4 -3.27 -18.38 -31.03
CA ASP A 4 -2.21 -17.40 -30.72
C ASP A 4 -2.74 -16.24 -29.86
N LYS A 5 -3.98 -15.78 -30.11
CA LYS A 5 -4.64 -14.75 -29.28
C LYS A 5 -4.98 -15.27 -27.89
N LEU A 6 -5.44 -16.51 -27.77
CA LEU A 6 -5.79 -17.13 -26.49
C LEU A 6 -4.54 -17.36 -25.62
N SER A 7 -3.44 -17.80 -26.23
CA SER A 7 -2.14 -17.97 -25.58
C SER A 7 -1.60 -16.64 -25.06
N LYS A 8 -1.66 -15.57 -25.87
CA LYS A 8 -1.29 -14.21 -25.44
C LYS A 8 -2.11 -13.73 -24.24
N LEU A 9 -3.43 -13.96 -24.25
CA LEU A 9 -4.30 -13.61 -23.13
C LEU A 9 -4.00 -14.43 -21.87
N GLN A 10 -3.68 -15.72 -22.00
CA GLN A 10 -3.25 -16.55 -20.87
C GLN A 10 -1.92 -16.09 -20.27
N SER A 11 -0.95 -15.71 -21.09
CA SER A 11 0.31 -15.15 -20.59
C SER A 11 0.06 -13.85 -19.81
N LYS A 12 -0.76 -12.95 -20.37
CA LYS A 12 -1.11 -11.68 -19.73
C LYS A 12 -1.88 -11.88 -18.43
N GLU A 13 -2.81 -12.82 -18.38
CA GLU A 13 -3.54 -13.18 -17.16
C GLU A 13 -2.58 -13.62 -16.04
N ARG A 14 -1.63 -14.51 -16.33
CA ARG A 14 -0.65 -14.99 -15.34
C ARG A 14 0.22 -13.85 -14.80
N GLU A 15 0.64 -12.95 -15.69
CA GLU A 15 1.42 -11.77 -15.31
C GLU A 15 0.62 -10.84 -14.38
N LEU A 16 -0.64 -10.55 -14.74
CA LEU A 16 -1.53 -9.72 -13.94
C LEU A 16 -1.81 -10.35 -12.57
N VAL A 17 -2.10 -11.65 -12.50
CA VAL A 17 -2.31 -12.35 -11.22
C VAL A 17 -1.08 -12.25 -10.33
N ARG A 18 0.11 -12.55 -10.87
CA ARG A 18 1.37 -12.48 -10.13
C ARG A 18 1.63 -11.07 -9.59
N LYS A 19 1.37 -10.04 -10.41
CA LYS A 19 1.54 -8.64 -10.02
C LYS A 19 0.53 -8.22 -8.95
N THR A 20 -0.73 -8.65 -9.03
CA THR A 20 -1.75 -8.42 -8.00
C THR A 20 -1.36 -9.07 -6.67
N GLU A 21 -0.89 -10.33 -6.68
CA GLU A 21 -0.42 -11.02 -5.48
C GLU A 21 0.78 -10.31 -4.84
N GLN A 22 1.73 -9.85 -5.67
CA GLN A 22 2.87 -9.07 -5.21
C GLN A 22 2.42 -7.77 -4.53
N LEU A 23 1.54 -7.00 -5.18
CA LEU A 23 1.03 -5.74 -4.63
C LEU A 23 0.27 -5.96 -3.32
N GLN A 24 -0.51 -7.03 -3.21
CA GLN A 24 -1.15 -7.41 -1.94
C GLN A 24 -0.14 -7.75 -0.85
N ALA A 25 0.97 -8.41 -1.18
CA ALA A 25 2.02 -8.70 -0.22
C ALA A 25 2.71 -7.42 0.27
N GLU A 26 2.99 -6.49 -0.64
CA GLU A 26 3.56 -5.18 -0.34
C GLU A 26 2.61 -4.33 0.52
N GLU A 27 1.31 -4.29 0.22
CA GLU A 27 0.29 -3.62 1.05
C GLU A 27 0.29 -4.16 2.49
N ARG A 28 0.34 -5.49 2.65
CA ARG A 28 0.41 -6.14 3.97
C ARG A 28 1.70 -5.81 4.71
N GLN A 29 2.81 -5.66 4.00
CA GLN A 29 4.09 -5.27 4.60
C GLN A 29 4.05 -3.80 5.07
N VAL A 30 3.59 -2.89 4.21
CA VAL A 30 3.43 -1.47 4.55
C VAL A 30 2.51 -1.31 5.76
N HIS A 31 1.40 -2.06 5.82
CA HIS A 31 0.49 -2.02 6.96
C HIS A 31 1.18 -2.44 8.26
N ARG A 32 1.90 -3.57 8.27
CA ARG A 32 2.63 -4.05 9.44
C ARG A 32 3.70 -3.08 9.92
N VAL A 33 4.43 -2.47 8.98
CA VAL A 33 5.44 -1.45 9.32
C VAL A 33 4.76 -0.21 9.90
N LYS A 34 3.66 0.27 9.31
CA LYS A 34 2.89 1.41 9.82
C LYS A 34 2.42 1.16 11.25
N GLU A 35 1.87 -0.01 11.55
CA GLU A 35 1.44 -0.38 12.91
C GLU A 35 2.59 -0.33 13.92
N GLY A 36 3.75 -0.91 13.55
CA GLY A 36 4.94 -0.84 14.40
C GLY A 36 5.42 0.58 14.69
N TYR A 37 5.36 1.46 13.69
CA TYR A 37 5.68 2.88 13.87
C TYR A 37 4.65 3.62 14.72
N VAL A 38 3.35 3.33 14.57
CA VAL A 38 2.29 3.91 15.41
C VAL A 38 2.51 3.58 16.88
N ASP A 39 2.81 2.31 17.18
CA ASP A 39 3.09 1.87 18.55
C ASP A 39 4.36 2.53 19.11
N HIS A 40 5.42 2.61 18.30
CA HIS A 40 6.63 3.33 18.68
C HIS A 40 6.35 4.80 18.97
N PHE A 41 5.63 5.51 18.10
CA PHE A 41 5.30 6.92 18.27
C PHE A 41 4.46 7.18 19.51
N ARG A 42 3.47 6.32 19.81
CA ARG A 42 2.68 6.42 21.04
C ARG A 42 3.57 6.30 22.28
N ARG A 43 4.46 5.31 22.31
CA ARG A 43 5.40 5.12 23.43
C ARG A 43 6.35 6.31 23.58
N SER A 44 6.90 6.82 22.48
CA SER A 44 7.76 8.00 22.51
C SER A 44 6.99 9.24 22.99
N GLN A 45 5.74 9.44 22.56
CA GLN A 45 4.91 10.56 23.03
C GLN A 45 4.67 10.51 24.54
N HIS A 46 4.39 9.32 25.11
CA HIS A 46 4.30 9.15 26.56
C HIS A 46 5.61 9.49 27.25
N PHE A 47 6.74 8.98 26.74
CA PHE A 47 8.06 9.31 27.28
C PHE A 47 8.38 10.81 27.25
N PHE A 48 8.05 11.50 26.15
CA PHE A 48 8.21 12.96 26.07
C PHE A 48 7.28 13.68 27.06
N SER A 49 6.05 13.19 27.28
CA SER A 49 5.13 13.76 28.28
C SER A 49 5.70 13.64 29.69
N ASP A 50 6.22 12.47 30.07
CA ASP A 50 6.79 12.22 31.39
C ASP A 50 8.03 13.09 31.62
N LEU A 51 8.90 13.20 30.62
CA LEU A 51 10.06 14.09 30.69
C LEU A 51 9.67 15.57 30.75
N GLN A 52 8.59 15.99 30.09
CA GLN A 52 8.13 17.37 30.13
C GLN A 52 7.84 17.81 31.56
N GLU A 53 7.25 16.93 32.38
CA GLU A 53 6.98 17.20 33.79
C GLU A 53 8.26 17.47 34.57
N HIS A 54 9.34 16.72 34.30
CA HIS A 54 10.65 16.93 34.89
C HIS A 54 11.33 18.23 34.43
N PHE A 55 11.24 18.57 33.15
CA PHE A 55 11.88 19.77 32.59
C PHE A 55 11.11 21.07 32.82
N ARG A 56 9.81 21.01 33.19
CA ARG A 56 8.94 22.20 33.36
C ARG A 56 9.47 23.22 34.38
N LYS A 57 10.34 22.79 35.31
CA LYS A 57 10.96 23.62 36.36
C LYS A 57 12.41 24.02 36.07
N HIS A 58 12.96 23.66 34.90
CA HIS A 58 14.35 23.91 34.52
C HIS A 58 14.46 24.83 33.29
N GLU A 59 15.59 25.51 33.15
CA GLU A 59 15.92 26.35 31.98
C GLU A 59 15.91 25.57 30.65
N GLY A 60 15.98 24.24 30.70
CA GLY A 60 15.90 23.35 29.53
C GLY A 60 14.49 23.15 28.95
N SER A 61 13.43 23.67 29.58
CA SER A 61 12.03 23.45 29.18
C SER A 61 11.74 23.82 27.73
N ARG A 62 12.21 25.00 27.29
CA ARG A 62 12.02 25.48 25.91
C ARG A 62 12.69 24.57 24.88
N ARG A 63 13.93 24.16 25.15
CA ARG A 63 14.70 23.29 24.25
C ARG A 63 14.07 21.90 24.14
N PHE A 64 13.53 21.41 25.25
CA PHE A 64 12.77 20.16 25.30
C PHE A 64 11.45 20.25 24.53
N GLU A 65 10.74 21.38 24.63
CA GLU A 65 9.52 21.63 23.87
C GLU A 65 9.78 21.70 22.37
N GLU A 66 10.84 22.39 21.94
CA GLU A 66 11.31 22.44 20.55
C GLU A 66 11.61 21.02 20.01
N LEU A 67 12.32 20.19 20.78
CA LEU A 67 12.62 18.80 20.43
C LEU A 67 11.34 17.96 20.29
N SER A 68 10.39 18.13 21.20
CA SER A 68 9.11 17.41 21.21
C SER A 68 8.22 17.81 20.02
N ILE A 69 8.22 19.10 19.65
CA ILE A 69 7.54 19.59 18.45
C ILE A 69 8.16 18.99 17.19
N GLU A 70 9.50 19.01 17.09
CA GLU A 70 10.19 18.46 15.93
C GLU A 70 9.96 16.96 15.78
N PHE A 71 10.01 16.21 16.89
CA PHE A 71 9.69 14.79 16.92
C PHE A 71 8.28 14.51 16.38
N ARG A 72 7.27 15.25 16.85
CA ARG A 72 5.89 15.11 16.37
C ARG A 72 5.77 15.45 14.88
N ARG A 73 6.45 16.51 14.42
CA ARG A 73 6.45 16.93 13.01
C ARG A 73 7.02 15.84 12.11
N GLN A 74 8.17 15.28 12.45
CA GLN A 74 8.80 14.21 11.65
C GLN A 74 7.96 12.92 11.69
N SER A 75 7.38 12.60 12.84
CA SER A 75 6.50 11.44 12.98
C SER A 75 5.26 11.55 12.09
N ASN A 76 4.60 12.72 12.07
CA ASN A 76 3.44 12.97 11.21
C ASN A 76 3.82 12.88 9.73
N LYS A 77 4.95 13.46 9.32
CA LYS A 77 5.45 13.37 7.94
C LYS A 77 5.68 11.92 7.51
N LEU A 78 6.23 11.09 8.40
CA LEU A 78 6.42 9.66 8.12
C LEU A 78 5.06 8.95 7.95
N MET A 79 4.08 9.26 8.80
CA MET A 79 2.73 8.68 8.74
C MET A 79 2.00 9.06 7.45
N GLU A 80 2.09 10.32 7.03
CA GLU A 80 1.57 10.79 5.74
C GLU A 80 2.21 10.03 4.58
N GLY A 81 3.52 9.78 4.64
CA GLY A 81 4.25 8.96 3.67
C GLY A 81 3.71 7.53 3.57
N PHE A 82 3.45 6.88 4.70
CA PHE A 82 2.83 5.55 4.72
C PHE A 82 1.42 5.55 4.13
N GLU A 83 0.63 6.58 4.40
CA GLU A 83 -0.73 6.71 3.86
C GLU A 83 -0.73 6.92 2.36
N ALA A 84 0.10 7.83 1.87
CA ALA A 84 0.28 8.07 0.43
C ALA A 84 0.76 6.79 -0.28
N GLY A 85 1.75 6.09 0.28
CA GLY A 85 2.24 4.82 -0.26
C GLY A 85 1.18 3.73 -0.28
N SER A 86 0.41 3.58 0.80
CA SER A 86 -0.68 2.60 0.86
C SER A 86 -1.80 2.91 -0.14
N GLN A 87 -2.14 4.18 -0.34
CA GLN A 87 -3.13 4.58 -1.34
C GLN A 87 -2.62 4.33 -2.77
N ALA A 88 -1.34 4.58 -3.05
CA ALA A 88 -0.73 4.32 -4.33
C ALA A 88 -0.76 2.81 -4.68
N LEU A 89 -0.35 1.95 -3.73
CA LEU A 89 -0.42 0.49 -3.90
C LEU A 89 -1.85 0.01 -4.15
N LYS A 90 -2.83 0.49 -3.38
CA LYS A 90 -4.25 0.16 -3.58
C LYS A 90 -4.75 0.57 -4.95
N LYS A 91 -4.33 1.73 -5.44
CA LYS A 91 -4.70 2.23 -6.76
C LYS A 91 -4.09 1.35 -7.86
N GLU A 92 -2.81 1.03 -7.77
CA GLU A 92 -2.12 0.15 -8.72
C GLU A 92 -2.74 -1.25 -8.74
N ARG A 93 -3.01 -1.84 -7.56
CA ARG A 93 -3.69 -3.13 -7.45
C ARG A 93 -5.04 -3.13 -8.15
N ARG A 94 -5.86 -2.10 -7.92
CA ARG A 94 -7.18 -1.98 -8.56
C ARG A 94 -7.07 -1.90 -10.08
N GLN A 95 -6.07 -1.17 -10.61
CA GLN A 95 -5.84 -1.11 -12.05
C GLN A 95 -5.47 -2.49 -12.64
N HIS A 96 -4.68 -3.29 -11.92
CA HIS A 96 -4.35 -4.65 -12.35
C HIS A 96 -5.55 -5.60 -12.25
N GLU A 97 -6.40 -5.45 -11.25
CA GLU A 97 -7.66 -6.20 -11.12
C GLU A 97 -8.64 -5.87 -12.24
N ASP A 98 -8.84 -4.59 -12.53
CA ASP A 98 -9.68 -4.15 -13.66
C ASP A 98 -9.14 -4.70 -15.00
N ALA A 99 -7.81 -4.67 -15.20
CA ALA A 99 -7.17 -5.24 -16.38
C ALA A 99 -7.32 -6.78 -16.47
N LEU A 100 -7.35 -7.47 -15.33
CA LEU A 100 -7.57 -8.92 -15.26
C LEU A 100 -9.00 -9.26 -15.67
N ASP A 101 -9.99 -8.51 -15.17
CA ASP A 101 -11.40 -8.64 -15.55
C ASP A 101 -11.60 -8.45 -17.06
N ASP A 102 -10.92 -7.47 -17.66
CA ASP A 102 -10.96 -7.25 -19.11
C ASP A 102 -10.38 -8.43 -19.91
N VAL A 103 -9.29 -9.02 -19.42
CA VAL A 103 -8.69 -10.22 -20.03
C VAL A 103 -9.66 -11.40 -19.92
N LEU A 104 -10.29 -11.62 -18.77
CA LEU A 104 -11.27 -12.70 -18.57
C LEU A 104 -12.47 -12.55 -19.50
N ARG A 105 -13.05 -11.34 -19.59
CA ARG A 105 -14.14 -11.03 -20.54
C ARG A 105 -13.73 -11.28 -21.99
N SER A 106 -12.50 -10.90 -22.36
CA SER A 106 -11.97 -11.10 -23.71
C SER A 106 -11.80 -12.58 -24.06
N LYS A 107 -11.29 -13.40 -23.12
CA LYS A 107 -11.19 -14.85 -23.30
C LYS A 107 -12.57 -15.50 -23.43
N GLN A 108 -13.55 -15.07 -22.65
CA GLN A 108 -14.92 -15.58 -22.74
C GLN A 108 -15.56 -15.28 -24.10
N ARG A 109 -15.41 -14.06 -24.62
CA ARG A 109 -15.90 -13.68 -25.95
C ARG A 109 -15.24 -14.47 -27.07
N LEU A 110 -13.93 -14.72 -26.98
CA LEU A 110 -13.22 -15.55 -27.98
C LEU A 110 -13.75 -16.98 -27.99
N ARG A 111 -13.94 -17.58 -26.81
CA ARG A 111 -14.51 -18.93 -26.69
C ARG A 111 -15.93 -19.05 -27.22
N GLN A 112 -16.74 -17.99 -27.07
CA GLN A 112 -18.10 -17.95 -27.64
C GLN A 112 -18.05 -17.90 -29.17
N LYS A 113 -17.20 -17.05 -29.74
CA LYS A 113 -17.02 -16.94 -31.19
C LYS A 113 -16.48 -18.22 -31.83
N GLU A 114 -15.60 -18.94 -31.15
CA GLU A 114 -15.12 -20.26 -31.62
C GLU A 114 -16.28 -21.27 -31.66
N LYS A 115 -17.10 -21.33 -30.61
CA LYS A 115 -18.28 -22.22 -30.57
C LYS A 115 -19.34 -21.91 -31.62
N GLU A 116 -19.53 -20.64 -31.96
CA GLU A 116 -20.46 -20.20 -33.01
C GLU A 116 -19.92 -20.42 -34.42
N SER A 117 -18.60 -20.49 -34.60
CA SER A 117 -17.96 -20.71 -35.91
C SER A 117 -17.77 -22.18 -36.27
N ASP A 118 -17.88 -23.08 -35.29
CA ASP A 118 -17.80 -24.54 -35.45
C ASP A 118 -19.20 -25.19 -35.63
N GLN A 119 -20.28 -24.39 -35.70
CA GLN A 119 -21.66 -24.81 -36.03
C GLN A 119 -22.04 -24.41 -37.45
#